data_AF-A0A8J9RPY8-F1
#
_entry.id   AF-A0A8J9RPY8-F1
#
_cell.length_a   1.000
_cell.length_b   1.000
_cell.length_c   1.000
_cell.angle_alpha   90.00
_cell.angle_beta   90.00
_cell.angle_gamma   90.00
#
_symmetry.space_group_name_H-M   'P 1'
#
loop_
_entity.id
_entity.type
_entity.pdbx_description
1 polymer ?
#
loop_
_entity_poly.entity_id
_entity_poly.type
_entity_poly.pdbx_seq_one_letter_code
_entity_poly.pdbx_strand_id
1 'polypeptide(L)'
;MAEKLKSDALITPFMSNAKPAAKVVGWAAGIGATAFAASYLISHNDSNSTASEDAGNSGRSADIKQLDLSRPYGSPSSATRDFLLAAGGVCGLLGVAGGAFGFHGLKRVIAHRGQSTQDVVQFWQIATQYQLYHSAAIVATAALPDRSANAAAGGFLAGVVLFSGSIYAYVLTGRKAFQYLTPFGGLSFMAGWGAIALYHFSSAAGNSRRR
;
A
#
# COMPACT_ATOMS: atom_id res chain seq x y z
N MET A 1 -47.42 -1.05 53.22
CA MET A 1 -46.17 -0.30 53.02
C MET A 1 -45.27 -1.17 52.14
N ALA A 2 -45.57 -1.13 50.85
CA ALA A 2 -44.99 -1.99 49.82
C ALA A 2 -44.05 -1.12 48.99
N GLU A 3 -42.77 -1.03 49.39
CA GLU A 3 -41.74 -0.38 48.59
C GLU A 3 -40.33 -0.71 49.12
N LYS A 4 -39.95 -2.00 49.14
CA LYS A 4 -38.55 -2.36 49.49
C LYS A 4 -38.08 -3.70 48.93
N LEU A 5 -38.40 -4.00 47.67
CA LEU A 5 -38.03 -5.27 47.02
C LEU A 5 -37.63 -5.15 45.53
N LYS A 6 -36.90 -4.12 45.08
CA LYS A 6 -36.38 -4.15 43.69
C LYS A 6 -35.20 -3.21 43.35
N SER A 7 -34.07 -3.29 44.05
CA SER A 7 -32.85 -2.61 43.57
C SER A 7 -31.57 -3.44 43.60
N ASP A 8 -31.51 -4.56 44.33
CA ASP A 8 -30.21 -5.19 44.65
C ASP A 8 -30.02 -6.60 44.05
N ALA A 9 -30.81 -6.99 43.04
CA ALA A 9 -30.80 -8.37 42.52
C ALA A 9 -30.85 -8.51 40.99
N LEU A 10 -30.46 -7.47 40.23
CA LEU A 10 -30.29 -7.56 38.79
C LEU A 10 -29.13 -6.65 38.37
N ILE A 11 -27.92 -7.20 38.26
CA ILE A 11 -26.85 -6.95 37.26
C ILE A 11 -25.57 -7.66 37.75
N THR A 12 -25.66 -8.98 37.88
CA THR A 12 -24.59 -9.97 37.66
C THR A 12 -25.30 -11.32 37.72
N PRO A 13 -25.30 -12.11 36.63
CA PRO A 13 -24.14 -12.98 36.41
C PRO A 13 -23.84 -13.27 34.92
N PHE A 14 -22.61 -13.03 34.47
CA PHE A 14 -22.02 -13.86 33.41
C PHE A 14 -20.49 -13.81 33.52
N MET A 15 -19.95 -14.45 34.57
CA MET A 15 -18.64 -15.07 34.41
C MET A 15 -18.86 -16.35 33.62
N SER A 16 -18.29 -16.44 32.42
CA SER A 16 -17.28 -17.47 32.11
C SER A 16 -17.15 -17.67 30.60
N ASN A 17 -15.88 -17.83 30.20
CA ASN A 17 -15.49 -18.63 29.04
C ASN A 17 -15.64 -18.00 27.64
N ALA A 18 -14.96 -16.87 27.41
CA ALA A 18 -14.51 -16.55 26.06
C ALA A 18 -13.10 -17.12 25.86
N LYS A 19 -13.02 -18.27 25.19
CA LYS A 19 -11.78 -18.82 24.62
C LYS A 19 -11.05 -17.69 23.86
N PRO A 20 -9.72 -17.54 23.95
CA PRO A 20 -9.03 -16.59 23.08
C PRO A 20 -9.31 -17.00 21.64
N ALA A 21 -9.84 -16.06 20.86
CA ALA A 21 -10.13 -16.20 19.43
C ALA A 21 -8.83 -16.36 18.64
N ALA A 22 -8.14 -17.47 18.85
CA ALA A 22 -6.95 -17.90 18.16
C ALA A 22 -7.31 -18.60 16.85
N LYS A 23 -8.16 -17.98 16.00
CA LYS A 23 -8.51 -18.50 14.64
C LYS A 23 -8.97 -17.41 13.65
N VAL A 24 -8.37 -16.22 13.66
CA VAL A 24 -8.59 -15.24 12.56
C VAL A 24 -7.30 -14.94 11.78
N VAL A 25 -6.13 -15.37 12.29
CA VAL A 25 -4.84 -15.25 11.60
C VAL A 25 -4.55 -16.54 10.82
N GLY A 26 -5.25 -16.74 9.70
CA GLY A 26 -5.12 -17.98 8.90
C GLY A 26 -5.23 -17.83 7.38
N TRP A 27 -5.64 -16.66 6.86
CA TRP A 27 -5.98 -16.55 5.44
C TRP A 27 -5.03 -15.66 4.62
N ALA A 28 -4.09 -14.95 5.26
CA ALA A 28 -3.23 -13.98 4.58
C ALA A 28 -1.89 -14.54 4.07
N ALA A 29 -1.70 -15.86 4.06
CA ALA A 29 -0.44 -16.50 3.68
C ALA A 29 -0.45 -17.19 2.30
N GLY A 30 -1.51 -17.05 1.50
CA GLY A 30 -1.74 -17.95 0.35
C GLY A 30 -1.76 -17.35 -1.06
N ILE A 31 -1.85 -16.02 -1.26
CA ILE A 31 -2.08 -15.46 -2.60
C ILE A 31 -1.10 -14.32 -2.83
N GLY A 32 -0.01 -14.58 -3.54
CA GLY A 32 0.91 -13.51 -3.92
C GLY A 32 2.25 -13.92 -4.54
N ALA A 33 2.52 -15.22 -4.76
CA ALA A 33 3.83 -15.66 -5.24
C ALA A 33 3.88 -16.01 -6.75
N THR A 34 2.76 -16.10 -7.48
CA THR A 34 2.76 -16.59 -8.87
C THR A 34 2.38 -15.58 -9.95
N ALA A 35 1.97 -14.35 -9.61
CA ALA A 35 1.56 -13.38 -10.64
C ALA A 35 2.70 -12.51 -11.20
N PHE A 36 3.83 -12.37 -10.50
CA PHE A 36 4.88 -11.42 -10.90
C PHE A 36 5.86 -11.98 -11.95
N ALA A 37 6.09 -13.30 -11.97
CA ALA A 37 6.96 -13.93 -12.97
C ALA A 37 6.30 -13.98 -14.37
N ALA A 38 4.97 -14.07 -14.44
CA ALA A 38 4.25 -14.12 -15.71
C ALA A 38 4.28 -12.78 -16.48
N SER A 39 4.19 -11.65 -15.78
CA SER A 39 4.25 -10.33 -16.43
C SER A 39 5.65 -9.97 -16.94
N TYR A 40 6.71 -10.44 -16.27
CA TYR A 40 8.09 -10.20 -16.71
C TYR A 40 8.46 -11.03 -17.94
N LEU A 41 7.91 -12.26 -18.07
CA LEU A 41 8.15 -13.13 -19.21
C LEU A 41 7.25 -12.83 -20.42
N ILE A 42 6.11 -12.17 -20.24
CA ILE A 42 5.25 -11.71 -21.35
C ILE A 42 5.79 -10.41 -21.98
N SER A 43 6.55 -9.60 -21.23
CA SER A 43 7.13 -8.34 -21.73
C SER A 43 8.42 -8.51 -22.55
N HIS A 44 9.02 -9.71 -22.59
CA HIS A 44 10.27 -9.98 -23.31
C HIS A 44 10.18 -11.10 -24.37
N ASN A 45 8.98 -11.55 -24.75
CA ASN A 45 8.79 -12.64 -25.71
C ASN A 45 8.37 -12.21 -27.13
N ASP A 46 8.63 -10.96 -27.53
CA ASP A 46 8.29 -10.46 -28.88
C ASP A 46 9.49 -10.34 -29.82
N SER A 47 10.58 -11.08 -29.61
CA SER A 47 11.79 -10.94 -30.46
C SER A 47 12.36 -12.23 -31.04
N ASN A 48 11.54 -13.23 -31.40
CA ASN A 48 12.06 -14.34 -32.20
C ASN A 48 11.02 -15.08 -33.08
N SER A 49 10.75 -14.52 -34.27
CA SER A 49 10.45 -15.23 -35.54
C SER A 49 10.02 -14.15 -36.53
N THR A 50 10.88 -13.69 -37.45
CA THR A 50 11.24 -14.38 -38.68
C THR A 50 12.62 -13.94 -39.16
N ALA A 51 13.62 -14.78 -38.95
CA ALA A 51 14.83 -14.77 -39.77
C ALA A 51 14.69 -15.94 -40.76
N SER A 52 14.30 -15.62 -41.99
CA SER A 52 14.63 -16.43 -43.16
C SER A 52 14.98 -15.47 -44.30
N GLU A 53 16.21 -15.66 -44.77
CA GLU A 53 16.94 -15.01 -45.84
C GLU A 53 16.10 -14.57 -47.04
N ASP A 54 16.31 -13.33 -47.49
CA ASP A 54 16.36 -13.02 -48.91
C ASP A 54 17.48 -12.01 -49.18
N ALA A 55 18.43 -12.45 -50.01
CA ALA A 55 19.60 -11.70 -50.43
C ALA A 55 19.21 -10.65 -51.49
N GLY A 56 19.55 -9.38 -51.24
CA GLY A 56 19.27 -8.29 -52.17
C GLY A 56 20.08 -7.03 -51.89
N ASN A 57 21.27 -6.98 -52.46
CA ASN A 57 22.19 -5.85 -52.57
C ASN A 57 21.50 -4.51 -52.93
N SER A 58 21.61 -3.48 -52.07
CA SER A 58 21.90 -2.08 -52.43
C SER A 58 21.80 -1.19 -51.17
N GLY A 59 22.76 -0.29 -50.94
CA GLY A 59 22.55 0.85 -50.04
C GLY A 59 23.34 0.89 -48.73
N ARG A 60 24.66 0.64 -48.79
CA ARG A 60 25.60 1.12 -47.77
C ARG A 60 25.67 2.65 -47.86
N SER A 61 24.77 3.38 -47.17
CA SER A 61 24.89 4.79 -46.74
C SER A 61 23.51 5.45 -46.56
N ALA A 62 22.89 5.35 -45.38
CA ALA A 62 21.93 6.35 -44.87
C ALA A 62 21.41 6.10 -43.44
N ASP A 63 21.63 4.95 -42.81
CA ASP A 63 20.91 4.61 -41.57
C ASP A 63 21.70 4.84 -40.25
N ILE A 64 22.61 5.81 -40.27
CA ILE A 64 23.20 6.40 -39.05
C ILE A 64 22.59 7.78 -38.88
N LYS A 65 21.25 7.84 -38.81
CA LYS A 65 20.51 9.07 -38.45
C LYS A 65 19.06 8.83 -37.97
N GLN A 66 18.72 7.62 -37.56
CA GLN A 66 17.68 7.41 -36.55
C GLN A 66 18.33 7.27 -35.17
N LEU A 67 19.01 8.34 -34.73
CA LEU A 67 19.06 8.57 -33.29
C LEU A 67 17.59 8.80 -32.91
N ASP A 68 16.98 7.82 -32.26
CA ASP A 68 15.62 7.85 -31.71
C ASP A 68 15.52 8.98 -30.67
N LEU A 69 15.49 10.22 -31.16
CA LEU A 69 15.16 11.44 -30.43
C LEU A 69 13.64 11.62 -30.33
N SER A 70 12.89 10.61 -30.78
CA SER A 70 11.43 10.54 -30.78
C SER A 70 10.86 10.03 -29.47
N ARG A 71 11.67 9.52 -28.53
CA ARG A 71 11.21 9.40 -27.13
C ARG A 71 10.95 10.81 -26.63
N PRO A 72 9.67 11.22 -26.47
CA PRO A 72 9.38 12.49 -25.85
C PRO A 72 10.03 12.42 -24.48
N TYR A 73 10.95 13.35 -24.20
CA TYR A 73 11.45 13.58 -22.86
C TYR A 73 10.27 13.41 -21.89
N GLY A 74 10.38 12.43 -20.98
CA GLY A 74 9.24 11.85 -20.28
C GLY A 74 8.24 12.93 -19.87
N SER A 75 7.03 12.88 -20.43
CA SER A 75 5.96 13.80 -20.05
C SER A 75 5.91 13.87 -18.53
N PRO A 76 5.71 15.04 -17.89
CA PRO A 76 5.72 15.18 -16.44
C PRO A 76 4.88 14.12 -15.70
N SER A 77 3.83 13.60 -16.34
CA SER A 77 3.02 12.52 -15.81
C SER A 77 3.68 11.13 -15.80
N SER A 78 4.61 10.82 -16.72
CA SER A 78 5.33 9.53 -16.72
C SER A 78 6.38 9.48 -15.61
N ALA A 79 7.17 10.55 -15.44
CA ALA A 79 8.16 10.61 -14.35
C ALA A 79 7.50 10.52 -12.96
N THR A 80 6.36 11.20 -12.78
CA THR A 80 5.58 11.13 -11.53
C THR A 80 5.08 9.69 -11.28
N ARG A 81 4.56 9.04 -12.31
CA ARG A 81 4.07 7.66 -12.24
C ARG A 81 5.18 6.68 -11.87
N ASP A 82 6.32 6.78 -12.53
CA ASP A 82 7.46 5.89 -12.32
C ASP A 82 8.01 6.05 -10.89
N PHE A 83 8.08 7.29 -10.39
CA PHE A 83 8.39 7.57 -8.99
C PHE A 83 7.39 6.92 -8.03
N LEU A 84 6.08 7.06 -8.27
CA LEU A 84 5.05 6.49 -7.40
C LEU A 84 5.09 4.96 -7.40
N LEU A 85 5.34 4.33 -8.55
CA LEU A 85 5.52 2.88 -8.63
C LEU A 85 6.75 2.43 -7.83
N ALA A 86 7.89 3.11 -7.98
CA ALA A 86 9.08 2.84 -7.20
C ALA A 86 8.85 3.01 -5.69
N ALA A 87 8.19 4.11 -5.31
CA ALA A 87 7.84 4.39 -3.92
C ALA A 87 6.92 3.31 -3.35
N GLY A 88 5.89 2.90 -4.09
CA GLY A 88 4.99 1.80 -3.71
C GLY A 88 5.74 0.48 -3.51
N GLY A 89 6.66 0.13 -4.41
CA GLY A 89 7.51 -1.05 -4.29
C GLY A 89 8.42 -1.00 -3.04
N VAL A 90 9.06 0.14 -2.79
CA VAL A 90 9.89 0.35 -1.58
C VAL A 90 9.05 0.26 -0.31
N CYS A 91 7.88 0.90 -0.27
CA CYS A 91 6.96 0.80 0.86
C CYS A 91 6.51 -0.65 1.09
N GLY A 92 6.23 -1.41 0.04
CA GLY A 92 5.87 -2.83 0.13
C GLY A 92 7.00 -3.66 0.72
N LEU A 93 8.22 -3.50 0.18
CA LEU A 93 9.42 -4.17 0.68
C LEU A 93 9.66 -3.87 2.17
N LEU A 94 9.64 -2.60 2.55
CA LEU A 94 9.81 -2.18 3.94
C LEU A 94 8.67 -2.68 4.83
N GLY A 95 7.46 -2.80 4.29
CA GLY A 95 6.29 -3.30 5.02
C GLY A 95 6.44 -4.79 5.35
N VAL A 96 6.91 -5.60 4.39
CA VAL A 96 7.20 -7.02 4.61
C VAL A 96 8.35 -7.19 5.60
N ALA A 97 9.45 -6.45 5.40
CA ALA A 97 10.60 -6.48 6.30
C ALA A 97 10.20 -6.07 7.73
N GLY A 98 9.41 -4.99 7.85
CA GLY A 98 8.86 -4.52 9.12
C GLY A 98 7.95 -5.56 9.78
N GLY A 99 7.10 -6.25 9.01
CA GLY A 99 6.23 -7.32 9.52
C GLY A 99 7.05 -8.49 10.10
N ALA A 100 8.08 -8.94 9.38
CA ALA A 100 8.99 -9.99 9.84
C ALA A 100 9.76 -9.56 11.10
N PHE A 101 10.28 -8.33 11.12
CA PHE A 101 10.98 -7.76 12.27
C PHE A 101 10.06 -7.63 13.50
N GLY A 102 8.79 -7.28 13.30
CA GLY A 102 7.78 -7.13 14.35
C GLY A 102 7.61 -8.40 15.19
N PHE A 103 7.63 -9.57 14.54
CA PHE A 103 7.47 -10.86 15.20
C PHE A 103 8.77 -11.36 15.85
N HIS A 104 9.91 -11.24 15.15
CA HIS A 104 11.16 -11.88 15.56
C HIS A 104 12.07 -10.99 16.41
N GLY A 105 12.12 -9.69 16.12
CA GLY A 105 13.15 -8.77 16.64
C GLY A 105 12.62 -7.69 17.58
N LEU A 106 11.40 -7.20 17.37
CA LEU A 106 10.91 -5.98 18.01
C LEU A 106 11.00 -6.01 19.54
N LYS A 107 10.56 -7.10 20.18
CA LYS A 107 10.58 -7.22 21.65
C LYS A 107 11.99 -7.06 22.25
N ARG A 108 13.03 -7.51 21.54
CA ARG A 108 14.42 -7.38 22.01
C ARG A 108 14.90 -5.92 21.99
N VAL A 109 14.44 -5.15 21.00
CA VAL A 109 14.82 -3.73 20.85
C VAL A 109 14.15 -2.84 21.90
N ILE A 110 12.93 -3.18 22.30
CA ILE A 110 12.15 -2.36 23.25
C ILE A 110 12.26 -2.85 24.71
N ALA A 111 12.86 -4.01 24.97
CA ALA A 111 12.95 -4.62 26.31
C ALA A 111 13.54 -3.69 27.38
N HIS A 112 14.45 -2.80 27.00
CA HIS A 112 15.12 -1.88 27.92
C HIS A 112 14.38 -0.55 28.13
N ARG A 113 13.19 -0.36 27.54
CA ARG A 113 12.53 0.96 27.48
C ARG A 113 11.36 1.16 28.44
N GLY A 114 11.03 0.18 29.27
CA GLY A 114 9.97 0.29 30.29
C GLY A 114 8.56 0.55 29.73
N GLN A 115 8.34 0.37 28.42
CA GLN A 115 7.03 0.49 27.80
C GLN A 115 6.24 -0.82 27.94
N SER A 116 4.91 -0.71 28.00
CA SER A 116 4.00 -1.86 27.93
C SER A 116 4.24 -2.63 26.62
N THR A 117 4.93 -3.77 26.71
CA THR A 117 5.35 -4.58 25.55
C THR A 117 4.19 -4.97 24.64
N GLN A 118 2.99 -5.16 25.21
CA GLN A 118 1.79 -5.54 24.47
C GLN A 118 1.35 -4.43 23.50
N ASP A 119 1.25 -3.20 23.97
CA ASP A 119 0.76 -2.06 23.18
C ASP A 119 1.73 -1.72 22.05
N VAL A 120 3.03 -1.79 22.32
CA VAL A 120 4.08 -1.46 21.36
C VAL A 120 4.11 -2.45 20.20
N VAL A 121 3.94 -3.74 20.48
CA VAL A 121 3.83 -4.77 19.44
C VAL A 121 2.57 -4.55 18.61
N GLN A 122 1.44 -4.22 19.24
CA GLN A 122 0.20 -3.92 18.50
C GLN A 122 0.34 -2.69 17.59
N PHE A 123 0.92 -1.60 18.08
CA PHE A 123 1.16 -0.40 17.27
C PHE A 123 2.08 -0.68 16.09
N TRP A 124 3.16 -1.45 16.29
CA TRP A 124 4.02 -1.86 15.19
C TRP A 124 3.27 -2.64 14.11
N GLN A 125 2.43 -3.59 14.52
CA GLN A 125 1.63 -4.39 13.58
C GLN A 125 0.63 -3.53 12.81
N ILE A 126 -0.02 -2.57 13.47
CA ILE A 126 -0.90 -1.58 12.81
C ILE A 126 -0.12 -0.80 11.75
N ALA A 127 1.06 -0.28 12.10
CA ALA A 127 1.90 0.48 11.17
C ALA A 127 2.28 -0.36 9.93
N THR A 128 2.72 -1.61 10.13
CA THR A 128 3.09 -2.53 9.03
C THR A 128 1.90 -2.91 8.15
N GLN A 129 0.74 -3.16 8.74
CA GLN A 129 -0.46 -3.53 7.99
C GLN A 129 -0.95 -2.38 7.12
N TYR A 130 -1.06 -1.18 7.68
CA TYR A 130 -1.45 0.00 6.91
C TYR A 130 -0.42 0.32 5.82
N GLN A 131 0.87 0.21 6.11
CA GLN A 131 1.91 0.40 5.09
C GLN A 131 1.76 -0.60 3.93
N LEU A 132 1.52 -1.88 4.22
CA LEU A 132 1.35 -2.91 3.19
C LEU A 132 0.10 -2.66 2.35
N TYR A 133 -1.06 -2.43 2.96
CA TYR A 133 -2.30 -2.16 2.22
C TYR A 133 -2.17 -0.94 1.31
N HIS A 134 -1.57 0.13 1.82
CA HIS A 134 -1.41 1.35 1.04
C HIS A 134 -0.26 1.29 0.04
N SER A 135 0.78 0.48 0.27
CA SER A 135 1.79 0.21 -0.76
C SER A 135 1.19 -0.50 -1.98
N ALA A 136 0.32 -1.49 -1.76
CA ALA A 136 -0.41 -2.15 -2.83
C ALA A 136 -1.35 -1.17 -3.55
N ALA A 137 -2.04 -0.31 -2.80
CA ALA A 137 -2.90 0.73 -3.38
C ALA A 137 -2.11 1.75 -4.22
N ILE A 138 -0.92 2.17 -3.78
CA ILE A 138 -0.01 3.04 -4.55
C ILE A 138 0.37 2.38 -5.86
N VAL A 139 0.83 1.13 -5.84
CA VAL A 139 1.22 0.40 -7.05
C VAL A 139 0.02 0.24 -7.99
N ALA A 140 -1.13 -0.17 -7.46
CA ALA A 140 -2.34 -0.36 -8.26
C ALA A 140 -2.83 0.93 -8.93
N THR A 141 -2.82 2.05 -8.20
CA THR A 141 -3.26 3.34 -8.75
C THR A 141 -2.23 3.95 -9.70
N ALA A 142 -0.94 3.90 -9.37
CA ALA A 142 0.12 4.39 -10.24
C ALA A 142 0.28 3.56 -11.52
N ALA A 143 -0.16 2.30 -11.56
CA ALA A 143 -0.15 1.52 -12.79
C ALA A 143 -1.20 1.99 -13.83
N LEU A 144 -2.19 2.79 -13.43
CA LEU A 144 -3.22 3.30 -14.33
C LEU A 144 -2.68 4.47 -15.17
N PRO A 145 -3.07 4.59 -16.46
CA PRO A 145 -2.60 5.66 -17.33
C PRO A 145 -3.23 7.04 -17.05
N ASP A 146 -4.08 7.15 -16.02
CA ASP A 146 -4.84 8.36 -15.72
C ASP A 146 -4.14 9.25 -14.68
N ARG A 147 -4.07 10.55 -14.97
CA ARG A 147 -3.51 11.57 -14.06
C ARG A 147 -4.28 11.67 -12.75
N SER A 148 -5.59 11.38 -12.74
CA SER A 148 -6.37 11.39 -11.49
C SER A 148 -5.93 10.30 -10.51
N ALA A 149 -5.42 9.16 -11.03
CA ALA A 149 -4.90 8.06 -10.25
C ALA A 149 -3.58 8.41 -9.53
N ASN A 150 -2.79 9.34 -10.08
CA ASN A 150 -1.58 9.84 -9.42
C ASN A 150 -1.90 10.63 -8.14
N ALA A 151 -3.04 11.34 -8.08
CA ALA A 151 -3.46 12.05 -6.88
C ALA A 151 -3.81 11.07 -5.75
N ALA A 152 -4.50 9.97 -6.08
CA ALA A 152 -4.78 8.90 -5.13
C ALA A 152 -3.50 8.25 -4.59
N ALA A 153 -2.59 7.87 -5.48
CA ALA A 153 -1.28 7.32 -5.13
C ALA A 153 -0.46 8.27 -4.23
N GLY A 154 -0.45 9.57 -4.54
CA GLY A 154 0.20 10.58 -3.70
C GLY A 154 -0.42 10.68 -2.30
N GLY A 155 -1.75 10.65 -2.20
CA GLY A 155 -2.46 10.64 -0.91
C GLY A 155 -2.14 9.40 -0.07
N PHE A 156 -2.03 8.23 -0.70
CA PHE A 156 -1.59 7.02 -0.01
C PHE A 156 -0.14 7.09 0.44
N LEU A 157 0.78 7.58 -0.41
CA LEU A 157 2.19 7.70 -0.06
C LEU A 157 2.40 8.66 1.12
N ALA A 158 1.76 9.83 1.08
CA ALA A 158 1.78 10.77 2.19
C ALA A 158 1.18 10.15 3.47
N GLY A 159 0.09 9.37 3.33
CA GLY A 159 -0.48 8.61 4.42
C GLY A 159 0.49 7.58 5.01
N VAL A 160 1.23 6.82 4.20
CA VAL A 160 2.23 5.85 4.69
C VAL A 160 3.30 6.55 5.52
N VAL A 161 3.81 7.69 5.03
CA VAL A 161 4.85 8.47 5.74
C VAL A 161 4.31 9.03 7.06
N LEU A 162 3.14 9.67 7.04
CA LEU A 162 2.58 10.36 8.21
C LEU A 162 1.94 9.42 9.22
N PHE A 163 1.24 8.36 8.76
CA PHE A 163 0.57 7.39 9.63
C PHE A 163 1.53 6.29 10.08
N SER A 164 1.99 5.45 9.16
CA SER A 164 2.83 4.30 9.51
C SER A 164 4.20 4.76 10.01
N GLY A 165 4.82 5.73 9.34
CA GLY A 165 6.10 6.30 9.76
C GLY A 165 6.06 6.91 11.16
N SER A 166 4.99 7.63 11.52
CA SER A 166 4.87 8.21 12.87
C SER A 166 4.67 7.14 13.94
N ILE A 167 3.90 6.09 13.67
CA ILE A 167 3.74 4.97 14.60
C ILE A 167 5.07 4.21 14.78
N TYR A 168 5.83 3.96 13.72
CA TYR A 168 7.17 3.38 13.86
C TYR A 168 8.09 4.28 14.69
N ALA A 169 8.08 5.58 14.43
CA ALA A 169 8.86 6.53 15.21
C ALA A 169 8.44 6.52 16.69
N TYR A 170 7.14 6.46 16.98
CA TYR A 170 6.63 6.31 18.35
C TYR A 170 7.14 5.03 19.00
N VAL A 171 7.02 3.87 18.34
CA VAL A 171 7.49 2.58 18.85
C VAL A 171 9.00 2.59 19.10
N LEU A 172 9.77 3.13 18.17
CA LEU A 172 11.24 3.13 18.23
C LEU A 172 11.82 4.23 19.12
N THR A 173 11.06 5.27 19.50
CA THR A 173 11.58 6.38 20.32
C THR A 173 10.86 6.54 21.66
N GLY A 174 9.62 6.07 21.78
CA GLY A 174 8.74 6.32 22.92
C GLY A 174 8.16 7.73 22.99
N ARG A 175 8.44 8.61 22.01
CA ARG A 175 8.00 10.00 22.05
C ARG A 175 6.54 10.11 21.59
N LYS A 176 5.64 10.40 22.54
CA LYS A 176 4.20 10.58 22.26
C LYS A 176 3.88 11.65 21.22
N ALA A 177 4.78 12.62 21.00
CA ALA A 177 4.61 13.66 19.97
C ALA A 177 4.33 13.09 18.57
N PHE A 178 4.89 11.92 18.23
CA PHE A 178 4.63 11.28 16.94
C PHE A 178 3.18 10.83 16.78
N GLN A 179 2.46 10.52 17.87
CA GLN A 179 1.05 10.11 17.80
C GLN A 179 0.14 11.25 17.31
N TYR A 180 0.55 12.51 17.47
CA TYR A 180 -0.20 13.65 16.95
C TYR A 180 -0.13 13.78 15.42
N LEU A 181 0.85 13.15 14.76
CA LEU A 181 0.95 13.14 13.29
C LEU A 181 0.03 12.08 12.66
N THR A 182 -0.24 10.99 13.37
CA THR A 182 -1.05 9.86 12.92
C THR A 182 -2.43 10.26 12.35
N PRO A 183 -3.24 11.16 12.97
CA PRO A 183 -4.54 11.54 12.39
C PRO A 183 -4.42 12.20 11.01
N PHE A 184 -3.38 13.00 10.76
CA PHE A 184 -3.16 13.62 9.45
C PHE A 184 -2.83 12.57 8.38
N GLY A 185 -2.09 11.53 8.73
CA GLY A 185 -1.86 10.39 7.85
C GLY A 185 -3.16 9.62 7.54
N GLY A 186 -4.03 9.45 8.53
CA GLY A 186 -5.35 8.84 8.33
C GLY A 186 -6.23 9.64 7.38
N LEU A 187 -6.24 10.98 7.51
CA LEU A 187 -6.94 11.87 6.57
C LEU A 187 -6.36 11.76 5.15
N SER A 188 -5.04 11.63 5.02
CA SER A 188 -4.39 11.44 3.72
C SER A 188 -4.80 10.11 3.06
N PHE A 189 -4.91 9.03 3.82
CA PHE A 189 -5.46 7.76 3.32
C PHE A 189 -6.91 7.89 2.87
N MET A 190 -7.74 8.57 3.66
CA MET A 190 -9.14 8.85 3.28
C MET A 190 -9.23 9.67 2.00
N ALA A 191 -8.38 10.70 1.84
CA ALA A 191 -8.31 11.49 0.62
C ALA A 191 -7.91 10.66 -0.60
N GLY A 192 -6.94 9.74 -0.45
CA GLY A 192 -6.54 8.81 -1.51
C GLY A 192 -7.68 7.91 -1.98
N TRP A 193 -8.39 7.27 -1.05
CA TRP A 193 -9.57 6.45 -1.36
C TRP A 193 -10.72 7.30 -1.93
N GLY A 194 -10.93 8.49 -1.39
CA GLY A 194 -11.93 9.45 -1.87
C GLY A 194 -11.68 9.87 -3.32
N ALA A 195 -10.42 10.11 -3.70
CA ALA A 195 -10.05 10.42 -5.08
C ALA A 195 -10.42 9.30 -6.05
N ILE A 196 -10.18 8.04 -5.67
CA ILE A 196 -10.61 6.87 -6.47
C ILE A 196 -12.13 6.86 -6.63
N ALA A 197 -12.87 6.99 -5.52
CA ALA A 197 -14.33 6.96 -5.55
C ALA A 197 -14.91 8.08 -6.44
N LEU A 198 -14.43 9.31 -6.28
CA LEU A 198 -14.90 10.48 -7.02
C LEU A 198 -14.63 10.36 -8.54
N TYR A 199 -13.50 9.78 -8.93
CA TYR A 199 -13.18 9.56 -10.33
C TYR A 199 -14.20 8.64 -11.03
N HIS A 200 -14.57 7.54 -10.38
CA HIS A 200 -15.54 6.60 -10.94
C HIS A 200 -16.95 7.20 -11.03
N PHE A 201 -17.41 7.94 -10.01
CA PHE A 201 -18.72 8.59 -10.05
C PHE A 201 -18.81 9.69 -11.12
N SER A 202 -17.74 10.46 -11.30
CA SER A 202 -17.69 11.53 -12.31
C SER A 202 -17.71 10.97 -13.74
N SER A 203 -17.08 9.81 -13.95
CA SER A 203 -17.06 9.11 -15.23
C SER A 203 -18.44 8.57 -15.63
N ALA A 204 -19.25 8.12 -14.65
CA ALA A 204 -20.61 7.63 -14.88
C ALA A 204 -21.59 8.76 -15.26
N ALA A 205 -21.52 9.91 -14.58
CA ALA A 205 -22.43 11.03 -14.83
C ALA A 205 -22.20 11.74 -16.17
N GLY A 206 -20.95 11.74 -16.69
CA GLY A 206 -20.62 12.30 -18.00
C GLY A 206 -21.18 11.50 -19.17
N ASN A 207 -21.32 10.18 -19.03
CA ASN A 207 -21.79 9.30 -20.09
C ASN A 207 -23.31 9.41 -20.33
N SER A 208 -24.08 9.75 -19.29
CA SER A 208 -25.53 9.95 -19.35
C SER A 208 -25.95 11.25 -20.03
N ARG A 209 -25.05 12.22 -20.20
CA ARG A 209 -25.30 13.50 -20.90
C ARG A 209 -25.02 13.47 -22.40
N ARG A 210 -24.45 12.37 -22.91
CA ARG A 210 -24.05 12.20 -24.32
C ARG A 210 -24.95 11.25 -25.12
N ARG A 211 -26.03 10.76 -24.51
CA ARG A 211 -27.11 10.00 -25.17
C ARG A 211 -28.36 10.84 -25.15
#